data_AF-A0AAP8TA76-F1
#
_entry.id   AF-A0AAP8TA76-F1
#
_cell.length_a   1.000
_cell.length_b   1.000
_cell.length_c   1.000
_cell.angle_alpha   90.00
_cell.angle_beta   90.00
_cell.angle_gamma   90.00
#
_symmetry.space_group_name_H-M   'P 1'
#
loop_
_entity.id
_entity.type
_entity.pdbx_description
1 polymer ?
#
loop_
_entity_poly.entity_id
_entity_poly.type
_entity_poly.pdbx_seq_one_letter_code
_entity_poly.pdbx_strand_id
1 'polypeptide(L)'
;MPVTLKLSDEEARDLAEMLSTAATVAASNQQDGAEARLAAWGNLVSRLMKELSVTSKLKGRIAYADDLGGYAFTREYEESAFFQDCLDEYRDNSFWADLVTRMADKAISEHLGPEYFENMPEEERRRTAEALEKSLWQECARYGIDRLGFILPPSDG
;
A
#
# COMPACT_ATOMS: atom_id res chain seq x y z
N MET A 1 4.65 -28.06 -21.60
CA MET A 1 5.00 -28.91 -20.45
C MET A 1 4.52 -28.23 -19.19
N PRO A 2 3.85 -28.93 -18.26
CA PRO A 2 3.56 -28.35 -16.95
C PRO A 2 4.87 -28.05 -16.21
N VAL A 3 4.92 -26.92 -15.50
CA VAL A 3 6.05 -26.55 -14.65
C VAL A 3 5.84 -27.20 -13.29
N THR A 4 6.81 -27.97 -12.81
CA THR A 4 6.80 -28.55 -11.46
C THR A 4 7.78 -27.79 -10.59
N LEU A 5 7.27 -27.16 -9.53
CA LEU A 5 8.07 -26.52 -8.48
C LEU A 5 8.07 -27.41 -7.25
N LYS A 6 9.23 -27.64 -6.65
CA LYS A 6 9.37 -28.32 -5.36
C LYS A 6 9.71 -27.27 -4.33
N LEU A 7 8.84 -27.10 -3.35
CA LEU A 7 8.98 -26.15 -2.26
C LEU A 7 8.97 -26.92 -0.94
N SER A 8 9.78 -26.49 0.01
CA SER A 8 9.59 -26.83 1.42
C SER A 8 8.30 -26.20 1.95
N ASP A 9 7.85 -26.65 3.12
CA ASP A 9 6.67 -26.06 3.77
C ASP A 9 6.87 -24.58 4.13
N GLU A 10 8.11 -24.14 4.35
CA GLU A 10 8.41 -22.71 4.61
C GLU A 10 8.36 -21.89 3.33
N GLU A 11 8.99 -22.37 2.26
CA GLU A 11 8.93 -21.70 0.96
C GLU A 11 7.51 -21.66 0.40
N ALA A 12 6.69 -22.68 0.68
CA ALA A 12 5.27 -22.68 0.33
C ALA A 12 4.48 -21.59 1.07
N ARG A 13 4.76 -21.40 2.37
CA ARG A 13 4.22 -20.28 3.14
C ARG A 13 4.68 -18.94 2.58
N ASP A 14 5.97 -18.77 2.34
CA ASP A 14 6.53 -17.51 1.82
C ASP A 14 5.94 -17.17 0.46
N LEU A 15 5.76 -18.16 -0.41
CA LEU A 15 5.08 -17.97 -1.69
C LEU A 15 3.62 -17.53 -1.50
N ALA A 16 2.87 -18.13 -0.58
CA ALA A 16 1.49 -17.73 -0.31
C ALA A 16 1.40 -16.28 0.23
N GLU A 17 2.35 -15.89 1.07
CA GLU A 17 2.50 -14.52 1.57
C GLU A 17 2.84 -13.54 0.43
N MET A 18 3.82 -13.87 -0.42
CA MET A 18 4.15 -13.08 -1.61
C MET A 18 2.94 -12.91 -2.56
N LEU A 19 2.16 -13.98 -2.77
CA LEU A 19 0.95 -13.94 -3.59
C LEU A 19 -0.09 -12.99 -3.00
N SER A 20 -0.23 -12.97 -1.68
CA SER A 20 -1.17 -12.09 -0.97
C SER A 20 -0.74 -10.62 -1.01
N THR A 21 0.57 -10.35 -0.88
CA THR A 21 1.12 -9.01 -1.14
C THR A 21 0.83 -8.56 -2.56
N ALA A 22 1.12 -9.41 -3.55
CA ALA A 22 0.91 -9.07 -4.96
C ALA A 22 -0.57 -8.85 -5.30
N ALA A 23 -1.48 -9.63 -4.72
CA ALA A 23 -2.92 -9.44 -4.88
C ALA A 23 -3.38 -8.11 -4.28
N THR A 24 -2.90 -7.78 -3.08
CA THR A 24 -3.24 -6.51 -2.40
C THR A 24 -2.77 -5.30 -3.20
N VAL A 25 -1.53 -5.32 -3.70
CA VAL A 25 -0.98 -4.24 -4.53
C VAL A 25 -1.74 -4.13 -5.85
N ALA A 26 -2.06 -5.27 -6.49
CA ALA A 26 -2.83 -5.27 -7.74
C ALA A 26 -4.25 -4.72 -7.57
N ALA A 27 -4.90 -5.00 -6.44
CA ALA A 27 -6.24 -4.50 -6.13
C ALA A 27 -6.30 -2.97 -6.01
N SER A 28 -5.18 -2.32 -5.69
CA SER A 28 -5.05 -0.85 -5.66
C SER A 28 -4.92 -0.22 -7.06
N ASN A 29 -4.85 -1.01 -8.13
CA ASN A 29 -4.71 -0.47 -9.49
C ASN A 29 -6.05 0.12 -9.99
N GLN A 30 -6.07 1.44 -10.17
CA GLN A 30 -7.23 2.20 -10.65
C GLN A 30 -7.12 2.59 -12.14
N GLN A 31 -6.20 1.97 -12.90
CA GLN A 31 -6.06 2.28 -14.33
C GLN A 31 -7.27 1.80 -15.14
N ASP A 32 -7.80 2.69 -15.99
CA ASP A 32 -8.87 2.37 -16.92
C ASP A 32 -8.48 1.19 -17.85
N GLY A 33 -9.37 0.21 -17.99
CA GLY A 33 -9.15 -0.96 -18.85
C GLY A 33 -8.32 -2.08 -18.23
N ALA A 34 -7.92 -1.96 -16.97
CA ALA A 34 -7.16 -3.01 -16.26
C ALA A 34 -8.03 -4.19 -15.79
N GLU A 35 -9.36 -4.08 -15.84
CA GLU A 35 -10.31 -4.98 -15.17
C GLU A 35 -10.13 -6.45 -15.61
N ALA A 36 -10.01 -6.68 -16.92
CA ALA A 36 -9.81 -8.03 -17.45
C ALA A 36 -8.48 -8.63 -17.00
N ARG A 37 -7.41 -7.82 -16.93
CA ARG A 37 -6.09 -8.27 -16.50
C ARG A 37 -6.05 -8.54 -15.00
N LEU A 38 -6.72 -7.71 -14.20
CA LEU A 38 -6.89 -7.86 -12.76
C LEU A 38 -7.70 -9.12 -12.43
N ALA A 39 -8.80 -9.36 -13.13
CA ALA A 39 -9.58 -10.60 -12.98
C ALA A 39 -8.73 -11.84 -13.30
N ALA A 40 -7.98 -11.82 -14.41
CA ALA A 40 -7.07 -12.91 -14.76
C ALA A 40 -5.95 -13.11 -13.71
N TRP A 41 -5.44 -12.02 -13.14
CA TRP A 41 -4.45 -12.04 -12.06
C TRP A 41 -5.03 -12.67 -10.78
N GLY A 42 -6.19 -12.19 -10.32
CA GLY A 42 -6.86 -12.71 -9.14
C GLY A 42 -7.20 -14.20 -9.25
N ASN A 43 -7.68 -14.64 -10.43
CA ASN A 43 -7.92 -16.05 -10.71
C ASN A 43 -6.65 -16.91 -10.62
N LEU A 44 -5.51 -16.39 -11.09
CA LEU A 44 -4.23 -17.08 -10.95
C LEU A 44 -3.82 -17.18 -9.48
N VAL A 45 -3.87 -16.08 -8.74
CA VAL A 45 -3.54 -16.05 -7.30
C VAL A 45 -4.41 -17.03 -6.53
N SER A 46 -5.73 -16.93 -6.67
CA SER A 46 -6.71 -17.81 -6.00
C SER A 46 -6.44 -19.30 -6.29
N ARG A 47 -6.15 -19.65 -7.55
CA ARG A 47 -5.79 -21.02 -7.90
C ARG A 47 -4.50 -21.48 -7.21
N LEU A 48 -3.46 -20.65 -7.17
CA LEU A 48 -2.21 -20.99 -6.50
C LEU A 48 -2.38 -21.10 -4.98
N MET A 49 -3.13 -20.18 -4.37
CA MET A 49 -3.49 -20.23 -2.94
C MET A 49 -4.23 -21.52 -2.59
N LYS A 50 -5.16 -21.96 -3.45
CA LYS A 50 -5.84 -23.25 -3.29
C LYS A 50 -4.86 -24.43 -3.27
N GLU A 51 -3.93 -24.49 -4.21
CA GLU A 51 -2.91 -25.56 -4.24
C GLU A 51 -1.99 -25.51 -3.01
N LEU A 52 -1.66 -24.32 -2.50
CA LEU A 52 -0.84 -24.16 -1.30
C LEU A 52 -1.60 -24.51 -0.02
N SER A 53 -2.94 -24.35 0.00
CA SER A 53 -3.79 -24.59 1.18
C SER A 53 -3.74 -26.01 1.73
N VAL A 54 -3.31 -27.00 0.92
CA VAL A 54 -3.22 -28.41 1.35
C VAL A 54 -1.86 -28.77 1.96
N THR A 55 -0.89 -27.84 1.94
CA THR A 55 0.43 -28.05 2.56
C THR A 55 0.31 -28.07 4.09
N SER A 56 1.24 -28.76 4.76
CA SER A 56 1.12 -29.05 6.19
C SER A 56 1.05 -27.77 7.04
N LYS A 57 1.83 -26.74 6.69
CA LYS A 57 1.90 -25.45 7.40
C LYS A 57 0.76 -24.49 7.07
N LEU A 58 0.10 -24.63 5.91
CA LEU A 58 -0.95 -23.70 5.47
C LEU A 58 -2.37 -24.27 5.61
N LYS A 59 -2.49 -25.56 5.95
CA LYS A 59 -3.78 -26.19 6.19
C LYS A 59 -4.56 -25.46 7.28
N GLY A 60 -5.76 -25.01 6.94
CA GLY A 60 -6.64 -24.24 7.83
C GLY A 60 -6.31 -22.76 7.94
N ARG A 61 -5.21 -22.30 7.31
CA ARG A 61 -4.82 -20.87 7.26
C ARG A 61 -5.22 -20.19 5.96
N ILE A 62 -5.51 -20.97 4.92
CA ILE A 62 -6.04 -20.50 3.64
C ILE A 62 -7.42 -21.11 3.45
N ALA A 63 -8.40 -20.27 3.11
CA ALA A 63 -9.78 -20.67 2.86
C ALA A 63 -10.37 -19.89 1.69
N TYR A 64 -11.49 -20.37 1.14
CA TYR A 64 -12.25 -19.60 0.17
C TYR A 64 -12.96 -18.45 0.90
N ALA A 65 -12.71 -17.23 0.46
CA ALA A 65 -13.29 -16.00 0.97
C ALA A 65 -14.35 -15.53 -0.04
N ASP A 66 -15.63 -15.64 0.35
CA ASP A 66 -16.78 -15.35 -0.54
C ASP A 66 -16.84 -13.87 -0.96
N ASP A 67 -16.41 -12.97 -0.09
CA ASP A 67 -16.30 -11.53 -0.32
C ASP A 67 -15.24 -11.18 -1.37
N LEU A 68 -14.14 -11.94 -1.40
CA LEU A 68 -13.07 -11.79 -2.39
C LEU A 68 -13.29 -12.66 -3.65
N GLY A 69 -14.25 -13.60 -3.61
CA GLY A 69 -14.50 -14.56 -4.68
C GLY A 69 -13.35 -15.54 -4.93
N GLY A 70 -12.47 -15.76 -3.95
CA GLY A 70 -11.22 -16.52 -4.15
C GLY A 70 -10.60 -17.09 -2.88
N TYR A 71 -9.57 -17.92 -3.02
CA TYR A 71 -8.80 -18.43 -1.87
C TYR A 71 -7.84 -17.36 -1.36
N ALA A 72 -7.92 -17.08 -0.06
CA ALA A 72 -7.09 -16.10 0.64
C ALA A 72 -6.72 -16.62 2.03
N PHE A 73 -5.82 -15.93 2.73
CA PHE A 73 -5.54 -16.23 4.13
C PHE A 73 -6.78 -15.95 4.99
N THR A 74 -6.93 -16.75 6.05
CA THR A 74 -7.91 -16.48 7.09
C THR A 74 -7.46 -15.28 7.92
N ARG A 75 -8.40 -14.45 8.36
CA ARG A 75 -8.13 -13.29 9.23
C ARG A 75 -7.22 -13.61 10.42
N GLU A 76 -7.44 -14.74 11.09
CA GLU A 76 -6.61 -15.18 12.24
C GLU A 76 -5.13 -15.32 11.87
N TYR A 77 -4.82 -15.77 10.65
CA TYR A 77 -3.44 -15.86 10.19
C TYR A 77 -2.88 -14.48 9.84
N GLU A 78 -3.67 -13.66 9.14
CA GLU A 78 -3.26 -12.32 8.69
C GLU A 78 -2.81 -11.44 9.85
N GLU A 79 -3.48 -11.49 11.00
CA GLU A 79 -3.15 -10.70 12.19
C GLU A 79 -1.72 -10.90 12.74
N SER A 80 -1.02 -11.94 12.30
CA SER A 80 0.37 -12.23 12.71
C SER A 80 1.30 -12.57 11.53
N ALA A 81 0.84 -12.35 10.30
CA ALA A 81 1.57 -12.73 9.12
C ALA A 81 2.56 -11.64 8.69
N PHE A 82 3.76 -12.05 8.30
CA PHE A 82 4.84 -11.14 7.92
C PHE A 82 4.45 -10.24 6.73
N PHE A 83 3.68 -10.76 5.76
CA PHE A 83 3.22 -9.94 4.64
C PHE A 83 2.28 -8.79 5.06
N GLN A 84 1.51 -8.93 6.15
CA GLN A 84 0.68 -7.84 6.66
C GLN A 84 1.54 -6.76 7.29
N ASP A 85 2.56 -7.14 8.08
CA ASP A 85 3.54 -6.18 8.62
C ASP A 85 4.20 -5.37 7.49
N CYS A 86 4.59 -6.04 6.40
CA CYS A 86 5.15 -5.37 5.21
C CYS A 86 4.14 -4.42 4.54
N LEU A 87 2.87 -4.82 4.42
CA LEU A 87 1.84 -4.00 3.80
C LEU A 87 1.51 -2.78 4.66
N ASP A 88 1.47 -2.93 5.98
CA ASP A 88 1.19 -1.85 6.91
C ASP A 88 2.35 -0.85 6.94
N GLU A 89 3.60 -1.32 7.02
CA GLU A 89 4.76 -0.44 6.92
C GLU A 89 4.83 0.29 5.56
N TYR A 90 4.47 -0.38 4.46
CA TYR A 90 4.42 0.25 3.14
C TYR A 90 3.33 1.32 3.06
N ARG A 91 2.12 1.04 3.58
CA ARG A 91 1.00 1.99 3.62
C ARG A 91 1.34 3.20 4.48
N ASP A 92 1.90 2.98 5.66
CA ASP A 92 2.31 4.04 6.59
C ASP A 92 3.37 4.93 5.95
N ASN A 93 4.42 4.35 5.38
CA ASN A 93 5.46 5.13 4.71
C ASN A 93 4.91 5.93 3.53
N SER A 94 4.01 5.34 2.73
CA SER A 94 3.38 6.02 1.59
C SER A 94 2.50 7.18 2.06
N PHE A 95 1.70 6.97 3.10
CA PHE A 95 0.86 8.00 3.70
C PHE A 95 1.69 9.16 4.24
N TRP A 96 2.71 8.88 5.04
CA TRP A 96 3.55 9.92 5.64
C TRP A 96 4.35 10.69 4.60
N ALA A 97 4.83 10.02 3.55
CA ALA A 97 5.54 10.68 2.46
C ALA A 97 4.62 11.67 1.72
N ASP A 98 3.42 11.24 1.32
CA ASP A 98 2.46 12.10 0.62
C ASP A 98 2.00 13.26 1.51
N LEU A 99 1.74 13.01 2.81
CA LEU A 99 1.35 14.04 3.75
C LEU A 99 2.43 15.13 3.89
N VAL A 100 3.69 14.72 4.10
CA VAL A 100 4.81 15.64 4.27
C VAL A 100 5.05 16.48 3.03
N THR A 101 5.03 15.86 1.85
CA THR A 101 5.18 16.58 0.56
C THR A 101 4.07 17.60 0.37
N ARG A 102 2.79 17.21 0.57
CA ARG A 102 1.66 18.15 0.45
C ARG A 102 1.72 19.30 1.44
N MET A 103 2.16 19.03 2.66
CA MET A 103 2.35 20.08 3.67
C MET A 103 3.46 21.05 3.27
N ALA A 104 4.57 20.56 2.73
CA ALA A 104 5.66 21.39 2.25
C ALA A 104 5.21 22.25 1.06
N ASP A 105 4.54 21.64 0.09
CA ASP A 105 3.97 22.34 -1.07
C ASP A 105 2.99 23.44 -0.65
N LYS A 106 2.10 23.14 0.30
CA LYS A 106 1.16 24.12 0.84
C LYS A 106 1.87 25.30 1.51
N ALA A 107 2.85 25.02 2.37
CA ALA A 107 3.59 26.06 3.07
C ALA A 107 4.39 26.96 2.12
N ILE A 108 4.96 26.38 1.05
CA ILE A 108 5.65 27.15 0.00
C ILE A 108 4.66 28.00 -0.79
N SER A 109 3.52 27.43 -1.17
CA SER A 109 2.45 28.14 -1.88
C SER A 109 1.91 29.33 -1.08
N GLU A 110 1.72 29.17 0.23
CA GLU A 110 1.33 30.27 1.13
C GLU A 110 2.40 31.37 1.24
N HIS A 111 3.69 31.00 1.12
CA HIS A 111 4.80 31.95 1.21
C HIS A 111 5.07 32.71 -0.09
N LEU A 112 5.06 32.02 -1.24
CA LEU A 112 5.40 32.58 -2.55
C LEU A 112 4.18 33.08 -3.33
N GLY A 113 2.98 32.70 -2.91
CA GLY A 113 1.74 32.90 -3.64
C GLY A 113 1.44 31.73 -4.59
N PRO A 114 0.16 31.34 -4.73
CA PRO A 114 -0.25 30.16 -5.50
C PRO A 114 0.13 30.26 -6.98
N GLU A 115 -0.03 31.43 -7.60
CA GLU A 115 0.33 31.64 -9.01
C GLU A 115 1.82 31.43 -9.27
N TYR A 116 2.69 31.84 -8.34
CA TYR A 116 4.14 31.63 -8.50
C TYR A 116 4.51 30.15 -8.32
N PHE A 117 3.90 29.49 -7.35
CA PHE A 117 4.14 28.08 -7.05
C PHE A 117 3.66 27.13 -8.16
N GLU A 118 2.50 27.39 -8.75
CA GLU A 118 1.95 26.61 -9.85
C GLU A 118 2.81 26.70 -11.11
N ASN A 119 3.40 27.87 -11.37
CA ASN A 119 4.28 28.11 -12.52
C ASN A 119 5.74 27.69 -12.29
N MET A 120 6.10 27.28 -11.07
CA MET A 120 7.45 26.84 -10.73
C MET A 120 7.75 25.46 -11.36
N PRO A 121 8.91 25.28 -12.04
CA PRO A 121 9.33 23.97 -12.55
C PRO A 121 9.43 22.92 -11.42
N GLU A 122 9.08 21.67 -11.71
CA GLU A 122 9.07 20.58 -10.72
C GLU A 122 10.42 20.40 -10.00
N GLU A 123 11.53 20.47 -10.73
CA GLU A 123 12.88 20.39 -10.16
C GLU A 123 13.23 21.57 -9.24
N GLU A 124 12.65 22.74 -9.47
CA GLU A 124 12.79 23.90 -8.60
C GLU A 124 11.89 23.78 -7.37
N ARG A 125 10.66 23.30 -7.55
CA ARG A 125 9.72 22.99 -6.46
C ARG A 125 10.33 21.98 -5.48
N ARG A 126 10.86 20.87 -6.00
CA ARG A 126 11.51 19.82 -5.21
C ARG A 126 12.69 20.35 -4.40
N ARG A 127 13.58 21.13 -5.03
CA ARG A 127 14.73 21.75 -4.32
C ARG A 127 14.29 22.74 -3.25
N THR A 128 13.20 23.47 -3.49
CA THR A 128 12.64 24.43 -2.52
C THR A 128 11.99 23.70 -1.34
N ALA A 129 11.34 22.56 -1.59
CA ALA A 129 10.63 21.76 -0.59
C ALA A 129 11.54 20.86 0.25
N GLU A 130 12.68 20.40 -0.26
CA GLU A 130 13.49 19.34 0.37
C GLU A 130 13.84 19.60 1.85
N ALA A 131 14.28 20.81 2.19
CA ALA A 131 14.62 21.14 3.58
C ALA A 131 13.39 21.16 4.50
N LEU A 132 12.25 21.61 3.98
CA LEU A 132 10.99 21.68 4.70
C LEU A 132 10.39 20.29 4.87
N GLU A 133 10.36 19.48 3.81
CA GLU A 133 9.93 18.08 3.85
C GLU A 133 10.72 17.30 4.91
N LYS A 134 12.05 17.45 4.92
CA LYS A 134 12.90 16.79 5.93
C LYS A 134 12.56 17.22 7.35
N SER A 135 12.31 18.51 7.57
CA SER A 135 11.91 19.02 8.89
C SER A 135 10.53 18.50 9.32
N LEU A 136 9.57 18.50 8.39
CA LEU A 136 8.21 18.02 8.62
C LEU A 136 8.18 16.52 8.90
N TRP A 137 8.98 15.73 8.17
CA TRP A 137 9.15 14.31 8.45
C TRP A 137 9.63 14.05 9.87
N GLN A 138 10.63 14.80 10.34
CA GLN A 138 11.14 14.66 11.71
C GLN A 138 10.10 15.05 12.78
N GLU A 139 9.30 16.07 12.52
CA GLU A 139 8.22 16.48 13.42
C GLU A 139 7.12 15.41 13.48
N CYS A 140 6.64 14.93 12.32
CA CYS A 140 5.64 13.87 12.22
C CYS A 140 6.13 12.55 12.82
N ALA A 141 7.38 12.18 12.61
CA ALA A 141 7.96 10.97 13.21
C ALA A 141 8.00 11.02 14.75
N ARG A 142 8.05 12.23 15.34
CA ARG A 142 8.16 12.43 16.79
C ARG A 142 6.82 12.66 17.48
N TYR A 143 5.90 13.33 16.81
CA TYR A 143 4.64 13.79 17.41
C TYR A 143 3.39 13.34 16.63
N GLY A 144 3.55 12.55 15.57
CA GLY A 144 2.45 12.18 14.69
C GLY A 144 1.74 13.42 14.16
N ILE A 145 0.41 13.44 14.32
CA ILE A 145 -0.45 14.56 13.90
C ILE A 145 -0.75 15.55 15.03
N ASP A 146 -0.22 15.34 16.24
CA ASP A 146 -0.64 16.09 17.45
C ASP A 146 -0.38 17.59 17.36
N ARG A 147 0.55 17.99 16.50
CA ARG A 147 0.95 19.39 16.29
C ARG A 147 0.49 19.95 14.95
N LEU A 148 -0.32 19.20 14.20
CA LEU A 148 -0.88 19.63 12.93
C LEU A 148 -2.22 20.35 13.16
N GLY A 149 -2.34 21.55 12.59
CA GLY A 149 -3.59 22.30 12.57
C GLY A 149 -4.41 21.93 11.33
N PHE A 150 -5.61 21.39 11.52
CA PHE A 150 -6.53 21.09 10.44
C PHE A 150 -7.50 22.26 10.23
N ILE A 151 -7.48 22.84 9.03
CA ILE A 151 -8.46 23.85 8.63
C ILE A 151 -9.57 23.12 7.90
N LEU A 152 -10.75 23.06 8.51
CA LEU A 152 -11.93 22.51 7.87
C LEU A 152 -12.47 23.51 6.85
N PRO A 153 -12.95 23.05 5.68
CA PRO A 153 -13.68 23.93 4.77
C PRO A 153 -14.89 24.54 5.50
N PRO A 154 -15.30 25.77 5.15
CA PRO A 154 -16.50 26.35 5.70
C PRO A 154 -17.67 25.40 5.49
N SER A 155 -18.44 25.14 6.54
CA SER A 155 -19.63 24.33 6.46
C SER A 155 -20.60 25.02 5.51
N ASP A 156 -20.96 24.38 4.40
CA ASP A 156 -22.12 24.83 3.62
C ASP A 156 -23.34 24.76 4.55
N GLY A 157 -23.89 25.95 4.88
CA GLY A 157 -25.10 26.11 5.67
C GLY A 157 -26.36 25.99 4.84
#